data_AF-S7VQA7-F1
#
_entry.id   AF-S7VQA7-F1
#
_cell.length_a   1.000
_cell.length_b   1.000
_cell.length_c   1.000
_cell.angle_alpha   90.00
_cell.angle_beta   90.00
_cell.angle_gamma   90.00
#
_symmetry.space_group_name_H-M   'P 1'
#
loop_
_entity.id
_entity.type
_entity.pdbx_description
1 polymer ?
#
loop_
_entity_poly.entity_id
_entity_poly.type
_entity_poly.pdbx_seq_one_letter_code
_entity_poly.pdbx_strand_id
1 'polypeptide(L)' 'MIMVDVTDINCKEGDEVIIFDKAHRANEIAESAGTISYEILTALSKRIKRVFLP' A
#
# COMPACT_ATOMS: atom_id res chain seq x y z
N MET A 1 8.52 4.62 -7.89
CA MET A 1 7.57 4.08 -8.88
C MET A 1 7.59 2.57 -8.71
N ILE A 2 6.45 1.91 -8.80
CA ILE A 2 6.35 0.45 -8.69
C ILE A 2 5.66 -0.08 -9.95
N MET A 3 5.99 -1.31 -10.32
CA MET A 3 5.32 -2.05 -11.38
C MET A 3 4.61 -3.23 -10.71
N VAL A 4 3.38 -3.48 -11.13
CA VAL A 4 2.55 -4.57 -10.62
C VAL A 4 2.02 -5.33 -11.82
N ASP A 5 1.99 -6.65 -11.74
CA ASP A 5 1.38 -7.49 -12.77
C ASP A 5 -0.15 -7.43 -12.65
N VAL A 6 -0.81 -7.08 -13.75
CA VAL A 6 -2.27 -6.93 -13.85
C VAL A 6 -2.85 -7.81 -14.97
N THR A 7 -2.11 -8.82 -15.44
CA THR A 7 -2.47 -9.64 -16.61
C THR A 7 -3.90 -10.21 -16.54
N ASP A 8 -4.36 -10.62 -15.35
CA ASP A 8 -5.69 -11.19 -15.13
C ASP A 8 -6.68 -10.23 -14.42
N ILE A 9 -6.39 -8.93 -14.39
CA ILE A 9 -7.18 -7.92 -13.69
C ILE A 9 -7.73 -6.90 -14.67
N ASN A 10 -9.05 -6.68 -14.66
CA ASN A 10 -9.66 -5.61 -15.46
C ASN A 10 -9.47 -4.25 -14.76
N CYS A 11 -8.39 -3.55 -15.11
CA CYS A 11 -8.08 -2.21 -14.61
C CYS A 11 -7.76 -1.24 -15.75
N LYS A 12 -7.92 0.05 -15.49
CA LYS A 12 -7.60 1.15 -16.40
C LYS A 12 -6.90 2.28 -15.66
N GLU A 13 -6.35 3.23 -16.43
CA GLU A 13 -5.75 4.43 -15.85
C GLU A 13 -6.78 5.22 -15.02
N GLY A 14 -6.35 5.63 -13.82
CA GLY A 14 -7.18 6.37 -12.87
C GLY A 14 -7.93 5.49 -11.86
N ASP A 15 -7.90 4.16 -12.00
CA ASP A 15 -8.47 3.27 -11.00
C ASP A 15 -7.70 3.34 -9.66
N GLU A 16 -8.43 3.12 -8.56
CA GLU A 16 -7.86 3.16 -7.22
C GLU A 16 -6.95 1.95 -6.98
N VAL A 17 -5.78 2.22 -6.40
CA VAL A 17 -4.84 1.18 -5.98
C VAL A 17 -4.66 1.27 -4.47
N ILE A 18 -4.96 0.18 -3.78
CA ILE A 18 -4.80 0.05 -2.34
C ILE A 18 -3.51 -0.72 -2.07
N ILE A 19 -2.55 -0.09 -1.38
CA ILE A 19 -1.32 -0.76 -0.95
C ILE A 19 -1.59 -1.58 0.31
N PHE A 20 -2.20 -0.98 1.33
CA PHE A 20 -2.66 -1.65 2.55
C PHE A 20 -3.93 -0.97 3.06
N ASP A 21 -4.80 -1.75 3.68
CA ASP A 21 -6.04 -1.31 4.33
C ASP A 21 -6.41 -2.23 5.50
N LYS A 22 -7.71 -2.33 5.82
CA LYS A 22 -8.20 -3.22 6.87
C LYS A 22 -8.17 -4.70 6.45
N ALA A 23 -8.31 -4.99 5.16
CA ALA A 23 -8.31 -6.34 4.62
C ALA A 23 -6.88 -6.81 4.30
N HIS A 24 -6.04 -5.93 3.76
CA HIS A 24 -4.64 -6.14 3.42
C HIS A 24 -3.77 -5.43 4.45
N ARG A 25 -3.35 -6.13 5.50
CA ARG A 25 -2.76 -5.48 6.69
C ARG A 25 -1.31 -5.11 6.43
N ALA A 26 -0.85 -4.02 7.04
CA ALA A 26 0.57 -3.62 6.97
C ALA A 26 1.54 -4.72 7.45
N ASN A 27 1.09 -5.62 8.33
CA ASN A 27 1.88 -6.78 8.77
C ASN A 27 2.18 -7.76 7.62
N GLU A 28 1.21 -8.05 6.76
CA GLU A 28 1.34 -9.02 5.66
C GLU A 28 2.36 -8.53 4.62
N ILE A 29 2.34 -7.22 4.36
CA ILE A 29 3.31 -6.55 3.48
C ILE A 29 4.69 -6.55 4.13
N ALA A 30 4.78 -6.23 5.42
CA ALA A 30 6.04 -6.21 6.14
C ALA A 30 6.69 -7.60 6.14
N GLU A 31 5.92 -8.66 6.40
CA GLU A 31 6.40 -10.04 6.36
C GLU A 31 6.92 -10.42 4.97
N SER A 32 6.17 -10.09 3.91
CA SER A 32 6.59 -10.30 2.52
C SER A 32 7.86 -9.53 2.15
N ALA A 33 8.08 -8.37 2.78
CA ALA A 33 9.26 -7.53 2.60
C ALA A 33 10.41 -7.85 3.58
N GLY A 34 10.24 -8.83 4.48
CA GLY A 34 11.26 -9.21 5.48
C GLY A 34 11.50 -8.17 6.57
N THR A 35 10.49 -7.35 6.89
CA THR A 35 10.53 -6.30 7.93
C THR A 35 9.32 -6.41 8.88
N ILE A 36 9.17 -5.44 9.79
CA ILE A 36 8.05 -5.29 10.71
C ILE A 36 7.15 -4.14 10.27
N SER A 37 5.86 -4.21 10.64
CA SER A 37 4.87 -3.20 10.25
C SER A 37 5.18 -1.79 10.76
N TYR A 38 5.88 -1.66 11.90
CA TYR A 38 6.29 -0.37 12.43
C TYR A 38 7.20 0.39 11.46
N GLU A 39 8.13 -0.29 10.79
CA GLU A 39 9.00 0.35 9.79
C GLU A 39 8.18 0.84 8.59
N ILE A 40 7.27 0.02 8.07
CA ILE A 40 6.40 0.40 6.95
C ILE A 40 5.55 1.63 7.29
N LEU A 41 4.91 1.65 8.46
CA LEU A 41 4.01 2.73 8.87
C LEU A 41 4.75 4.04 9.18
N THR A 42 5.93 3.96 9.80
CA THR A 42 6.69 5.15 10.20
C THR A 42 7.61 5.69 9.11
N ALA A 43 8.02 4.87 8.14
CA ALA A 43 8.83 5.29 7.00
C ALA A 43 8.04 6.05 5.92
N LEU A 44 6.72 6.22 6.07
CA LEU A 44 5.88 6.96 5.14
C LEU A 44 6.34 8.42 4.99
N SER A 45 6.87 8.72 3.81
CA SER A 45 7.42 10.04 3.48
C SER A 45 6.41 11.17 3.66
N LYS A 46 6.92 12.37 3.96
CA LYS A 46 6.13 13.61 4.10
C LYS A 46 5.36 13.99 2.82
N ARG A 47 5.75 13.47 1.66
CA ARG A 47 5.07 13.71 0.36
C ARG A 47 3.68 13.07 0.26
N ILE A 48 3.34 12.12 1.14
CA ILE A 48 2.03 11.46 1.13
C ILE A 48 1.01 12.38 1.81
N LYS A 49 -0.04 12.75 1.06
CA LYS A 49 -1.17 13.54 1.58
C LYS A 49 -1.89 12.74 2.66
N ARG A 50 -2.06 13.33 3.84
CA ARG A 50 -2.81 12.73 4.96
C ARG A 50 -4.23 13.30 4.95
N VAL A 51 -5.22 12.42 4.99
CA VAL A 51 -6.65 12.76 5.08
C VAL A 51 -7.18 12.07 6.34
N PHE A 52 -7.77 12.85 7.24
CA PHE A 52 -8.38 12.34 8.47
C PHE A 52 -9.88 12.24 8.23
N LEU A 53 -10.41 11.03 8.34
CA LEU A 53 -11.84 10.75 8.25
C LEU A 53 -12.43 10.67 9.67
N PRO A 54 -13.69 11.08 9.86
CA PRO A 54 -14.38 11.02 11.15
C PRO A 54 -14.60 9.58 11.64
#